data_AF-A0A949G7Q2-F1
#
_entry.id   AF-A0A949G7Q2-F1
#
_cell.length_a   1.000
_cell.length_b   1.000
_cell.length_c   1.000
_cell.angle_alpha   90.00
_cell.angle_beta   90.00
_cell.angle_gamma   90.00
#
_symmetry.space_group_name_H-M   'P 1'
#
loop_
_entity.id
_entity.type
_entity.pdbx_description
1 polymer ?
#
loop_
_entity_poly.entity_id
_entity_poly.type
_entity_poly.pdbx_seq_one_letter_code
_entity_poly.pdbx_strand_id
1 'polypeptide(L)'
;AVKALQQRWQEEAHAVVLDRRLEQKLWDAFRQPIDEAFARKSTVREQAQAALTPIDKAVVEASKAVESAVAIGDVSAIRAAMQNLEKVSRGELPAAEPSPAPEAAQSETTEPPAPKAAPRPVVAVRGDDRPGQKRTELPSQTGRGRDGKPGAKGAIGGKAGGKFGDKAGGWRDREDTAPRGPRLGEAAFRAQRFAIENAQDALRRLAAQAHGEVLTQLLHAWEKRDPEQMPTAQAIGSKLNPVQRTQWTQALSASPSADATQALLRMEVAAELPTPAAHMDARRALQLQLLTRRNDPTPQMTWAADAAQVFSSAYDEANGRRLQSALKVLLKR
;
A
#
# COMPACT_ATOMS: atom_id res chain seq x y z
N ALA A 1 51.49 -1.64 7.87
CA ALA A 1 52.19 -2.77 7.21
C ALA A 1 52.60 -2.39 5.78
N VAL A 2 51.82 -2.70 4.74
CA VAL A 2 52.24 -2.58 3.31
C VAL A 2 52.86 -1.22 2.94
N LYS A 3 52.25 -0.08 3.32
CA LYS A 3 52.83 1.25 3.04
C LYS A 3 54.22 1.47 3.65
N ALA A 4 54.48 0.97 4.86
CA ALA A 4 55.78 1.08 5.50
C ALA A 4 56.83 0.16 4.86
N LEU A 5 56.40 -0.99 4.32
CA LEU A 5 57.26 -1.90 3.56
C LEU A 5 57.63 -1.30 2.19
N GLN A 6 56.66 -0.68 1.51
CA GLN A 6 56.87 0.08 0.27
C GLN A 6 57.81 1.27 0.48
N GLN A 7 57.67 1.99 1.60
CA GLN A 7 58.52 3.14 1.92
C GLN A 7 59.97 2.71 2.22
N ARG A 8 60.18 1.63 2.99
CA ARG A 8 61.51 1.06 3.22
C ARG A 8 62.17 0.57 1.93
N TRP A 9 61.41 -0.08 1.04
CA TRP A 9 61.92 -0.49 -0.27
C TRP A 9 62.35 0.70 -1.13
N GLN A 10 61.63 1.84 -1.09
CA GLN A 10 62.05 3.08 -1.75
C GLN A 10 63.34 3.65 -1.14
N GLU A 11 63.45 3.66 0.19
CA GLU A 11 64.65 4.11 0.92
C GLU A 11 65.88 3.23 0.59
N GLU A 12 65.71 1.90 0.50
CA GLU A 12 66.75 0.94 0.12
C GLU A 12 67.11 1.01 -1.37
N ALA A 13 66.13 1.16 -2.28
CA ALA A 13 66.36 1.29 -3.72
C ALA A 13 67.14 2.58 -4.07
N HIS A 14 66.95 3.66 -3.31
CA HIS A 14 67.74 4.88 -3.48
C HIS A 14 69.17 4.77 -2.89
N ALA A 15 69.44 3.80 -2.02
CA ALA A 15 70.75 3.60 -1.39
C ALA A 15 71.69 2.69 -2.19
N VAL A 16 71.18 1.85 -3.09
CA VAL A 16 71.96 0.89 -3.87
C VAL A 16 71.86 1.21 -5.37
N VAL A 17 72.99 1.55 -6.00
CA VAL A 17 73.04 1.82 -7.45
C VAL A 17 72.96 0.51 -8.24
N LEU A 18 71.73 0.04 -8.48
CA LEU A 18 71.44 -1.13 -9.32
C LEU A 18 71.16 -0.71 -10.77
N ASP A 19 71.42 -1.61 -11.73
CA ASP A 19 70.90 -1.45 -13.09
C ASP A 19 69.37 -1.46 -13.03
N ARG A 20 68.75 -0.43 -13.62
CA ARG A 20 67.30 -0.21 -13.69
C ARG A 20 66.52 -1.45 -14.17
N ARG A 21 67.13 -2.31 -15.00
CA ARG A 21 66.53 -3.58 -15.44
C ARG A 21 66.45 -4.65 -14.35
N LEU A 22 67.36 -4.65 -13.39
CA LEU A 22 67.35 -5.57 -12.24
C LEU A 22 66.40 -5.05 -11.15
N GLU A 23 66.40 -3.73 -10.90
CA GLU A 23 65.46 -3.06 -10.00
C GLU A 23 64.00 -3.36 -10.38
N GLN A 24 63.65 -3.22 -11.66
CA GLN A 24 62.32 -3.55 -12.18
C GLN A 24 61.95 -5.02 -11.94
N LYS A 25 62.85 -5.97 -12.22
CA LYS A 25 62.60 -7.41 -11.99
C LYS A 25 62.37 -7.74 -10.52
N LEU A 26 63.12 -7.12 -9.61
CA LEU A 26 62.95 -7.31 -8.16
C LEU A 26 61.64 -6.69 -7.67
N TRP A 27 61.26 -5.54 -8.22
CA TRP A 27 59.99 -4.87 -7.91
C TRP A 27 58.77 -5.65 -8.39
N ASP A 28 58.82 -6.17 -9.63
CA ASP A 28 57.75 -6.99 -10.19
C ASP A 28 57.61 -8.31 -9.42
N ALA A 29 58.73 -8.98 -9.09
CA ALA A 29 58.72 -10.19 -8.27
C ALA A 29 58.20 -9.95 -6.84
N PHE A 30 58.46 -8.77 -6.26
CA PHE A 30 57.93 -8.38 -4.95
C PHE A 30 56.44 -8.02 -4.98
N ARG A 31 55.98 -7.34 -6.05
CA ARG A 31 54.57 -6.97 -6.24
C ARG A 31 53.68 -8.13 -6.64
N GLN A 32 54.16 -9.05 -7.48
CA GLN A 32 53.39 -10.18 -7.99
C GLN A 32 52.58 -10.93 -6.92
N PRO A 33 53.13 -11.37 -5.77
CA PRO A 33 52.33 -12.06 -4.75
C PRO A 33 51.27 -11.16 -4.07
N ILE A 34 51.51 -9.84 -4.02
CA ILE A 34 50.56 -8.86 -3.47
C ILE A 34 49.41 -8.64 -4.46
N ASP A 35 49.75 -8.41 -5.74
CA ASP A 35 48.78 -8.19 -6.81
C ASP A 35 47.98 -9.45 -7.10
N GLU A 36 48.59 -10.65 -7.04
CA GLU A 36 47.88 -11.93 -7.08
C GLU A 36 46.92 -12.10 -5.90
N ALA A 37 47.29 -11.69 -4.68
CA ALA A 37 46.40 -11.76 -3.53
C ALA A 37 45.21 -10.78 -3.66
N PHE A 38 45.42 -9.59 -4.20
CA PHE A 38 44.35 -8.64 -4.52
C PHE A 38 43.49 -9.10 -5.69
N ALA A 39 44.07 -9.71 -6.73
CA ALA A 39 43.35 -10.35 -7.83
C ALA A 39 42.46 -11.48 -7.30
N ARG A 40 43.01 -12.44 -6.55
CA ARG A 40 42.23 -13.54 -5.94
C ARG A 40 41.11 -13.00 -5.03
N LYS A 41 41.37 -11.94 -4.26
CA LYS A 41 40.35 -11.34 -3.37
C LYS A 41 39.27 -10.54 -4.14
N SER A 42 39.62 -9.93 -5.27
CA SER A 42 38.65 -9.26 -6.15
C SER A 42 37.84 -10.28 -6.96
N THR A 43 38.45 -11.33 -7.51
CA THR A 43 37.71 -12.41 -8.18
C THR A 43 36.80 -13.18 -7.23
N VAL A 44 37.20 -13.42 -5.98
CA VAL A 44 36.30 -14.02 -4.96
C VAL A 44 35.14 -13.07 -4.64
N ARG A 45 35.38 -11.76 -4.58
CA ARG A 45 34.33 -10.75 -4.35
C ARG A 45 33.39 -10.62 -5.56
N GLU A 46 33.90 -10.80 -6.77
CA GLU A 46 33.14 -10.81 -8.02
C GLU A 46 32.34 -12.10 -8.18
N GLN A 47 32.92 -13.27 -7.91
CA GLN A 47 32.19 -14.55 -7.87
C GLN A 47 31.07 -14.53 -6.83
N ALA A 48 31.30 -13.93 -5.65
CA ALA A 48 30.26 -13.72 -4.63
C ALA A 48 29.18 -12.69 -5.02
N GLN A 49 29.36 -11.94 -6.12
CA GLN A 49 28.36 -11.01 -6.69
C GLN A 49 27.73 -11.51 -7.99
N ALA A 50 28.45 -12.34 -8.76
CA ALA A 50 28.05 -12.85 -10.07
C ALA A 50 27.36 -14.22 -9.99
N ALA A 51 27.60 -15.00 -8.93
CA ALA A 51 26.76 -16.14 -8.62
C ALA A 51 25.36 -15.63 -8.23
N LEU A 52 24.39 -15.76 -9.15
CA LEU A 52 22.96 -15.63 -8.83
C LEU A 52 22.71 -16.47 -7.58
N THR A 53 22.44 -15.81 -6.46
CA THR A 53 22.20 -16.47 -5.20
C THR A 53 20.96 -17.35 -5.34
N PRO A 54 20.79 -18.42 -4.53
CA PRO A 54 19.53 -19.17 -4.53
C PRO A 54 18.32 -18.24 -4.27
N ILE A 55 18.52 -17.16 -3.52
CA ILE A 55 17.54 -16.09 -3.30
C ILE A 55 17.21 -15.33 -4.60
N ASP A 56 18.20 -14.97 -5.43
CA ASP A 56 17.97 -14.32 -6.73
C ASP A 56 17.11 -15.18 -7.67
N LYS A 57 17.41 -16.48 -7.73
CA LYS A 57 16.63 -17.43 -8.53
C LYS A 57 15.19 -17.53 -8.00
N ALA A 58 15.03 -17.67 -6.68
CA ALA A 58 13.71 -17.72 -6.05
C ALA A 58 12.91 -16.41 -6.24
N VAL A 59 13.55 -15.24 -6.21
CA VAL A 59 12.89 -13.95 -6.47
C VAL A 59 12.45 -13.84 -7.93
N VAL A 60 13.25 -14.30 -8.89
CA VAL A 60 12.87 -14.34 -10.32
C VAL A 60 11.76 -15.38 -10.59
N GLU A 61 11.72 -16.46 -9.83
CA GLU A 61 10.62 -17.45 -9.90
C GLU A 61 9.33 -16.88 -9.29
N ALA A 62 9.41 -16.27 -8.11
CA ALA A 62 8.28 -15.61 -7.47
C ALA A 62 7.75 -14.40 -8.27
N SER A 63 8.61 -13.66 -8.98
CA SER A 63 8.18 -12.57 -9.85
C SER A 63 7.40 -13.10 -11.07
N LYS A 64 7.81 -14.24 -11.65
CA LYS A 64 7.05 -14.94 -12.69
C LYS A 64 5.71 -15.49 -12.16
N ALA A 65 5.68 -15.97 -10.92
CA ALA A 65 4.43 -16.40 -10.28
C ALA A 65 3.44 -15.23 -10.12
N VAL A 66 3.93 -14.04 -9.75
CA VAL A 66 3.12 -12.80 -9.75
C VAL A 66 2.63 -12.44 -11.15
N GLU A 67 3.48 -12.49 -12.18
CA GLU A 67 3.09 -12.24 -13.57
C GLU A 67 2.03 -13.24 -14.08
N SER A 68 2.13 -14.52 -13.72
CA SER A 68 1.14 -15.54 -14.08
C SER A 68 -0.21 -15.32 -13.36
N ALA A 69 -0.20 -14.93 -12.09
CA ALA A 69 -1.42 -14.55 -11.37
C ALA A 69 -2.08 -13.30 -11.97
N VAL A 70 -1.28 -12.33 -12.43
CA VAL A 70 -1.76 -11.16 -13.18
C VAL A 70 -2.38 -11.56 -14.53
N ALA A 71 -1.82 -12.53 -15.24
CA ALA A 71 -2.38 -13.04 -16.49
C ALA A 71 -3.71 -13.80 -16.30
N ILE A 72 -3.89 -14.48 -15.17
CA ILE A 72 -5.16 -15.12 -14.79
C ILE A 72 -6.21 -14.08 -14.39
N GLY A 73 -5.80 -12.95 -13.82
CA GLY A 73 -6.69 -11.85 -13.42
C GLY A 73 -7.39 -12.03 -12.06
N ASP A 74 -6.99 -13.03 -11.26
CA ASP A 74 -7.55 -13.25 -9.93
C ASP A 74 -6.89 -12.33 -8.89
N VAL A 75 -7.68 -11.39 -8.37
CA VAL A 75 -7.30 -10.42 -7.31
C VAL A 75 -6.76 -11.09 -6.05
N SER A 76 -7.25 -12.29 -5.70
CA SER A 76 -6.80 -13.04 -4.53
C SER A 76 -5.42 -13.70 -4.77
N ALA A 77 -5.26 -14.37 -5.91
CA ALA A 77 -4.00 -14.97 -6.35
C ALA A 77 -2.89 -13.93 -6.50
N ILE A 78 -3.18 -12.76 -7.10
CA ILE A 78 -2.19 -11.67 -7.25
C ILE A 78 -1.69 -11.19 -5.87
N ARG A 79 -2.58 -11.04 -4.88
CA ARG A 79 -2.19 -10.66 -3.52
C ARG A 79 -1.36 -11.73 -2.82
N ALA A 80 -1.74 -13.00 -2.94
CA ALA A 80 -0.99 -14.11 -2.37
C ALA A 80 0.41 -14.23 -2.99
N ALA A 81 0.52 -14.11 -4.32
CA ALA A 81 1.79 -14.13 -5.03
C ALA A 81 2.70 -12.95 -4.64
N MET A 82 2.17 -11.73 -4.48
CA MET A 82 2.94 -10.58 -3.98
C MET A 82 3.45 -10.81 -2.55
N GLN A 83 2.63 -11.38 -1.66
CA GLN A 83 3.07 -11.73 -0.30
C GLN A 83 4.17 -12.79 -0.30
N ASN A 84 4.11 -13.77 -1.21
CA ASN A 84 5.18 -14.75 -1.39
C ASN A 84 6.47 -14.09 -1.89
N LEU A 85 6.39 -13.26 -2.93
CA LEU A 85 7.53 -12.48 -3.45
C LEU A 85 8.18 -11.60 -2.37
N GLU A 86 7.38 -10.98 -1.49
CA GLU A 86 7.91 -10.24 -0.34
C GLU A 86 8.70 -11.13 0.63
N LYS A 87 8.17 -12.30 1.02
CA LYS A 87 8.87 -13.26 1.90
C LYS A 87 10.20 -13.71 1.28
N VAL A 88 10.15 -14.16 0.03
CA VAL A 88 11.33 -14.61 -0.73
C VAL A 88 12.40 -13.50 -0.75
N SER A 89 12.00 -12.26 -1.02
CA SER A 89 12.90 -11.11 -1.07
C SER A 89 13.53 -10.71 0.27
N ARG A 90 12.92 -11.11 1.39
CA ARG A 90 13.47 -10.93 2.75
C ARG A 90 14.43 -12.05 3.14
N GLY A 91 14.69 -13.02 2.26
CA GLY A 91 15.49 -14.21 2.54
C GLY A 91 14.72 -15.31 3.27
N GLU A 92 13.42 -15.12 3.53
CA GLU A 92 12.50 -16.17 3.93
C GLU A 92 12.15 -16.96 2.66
N LEU A 93 13.11 -17.80 2.23
CA LEU A 93 12.90 -18.76 1.16
C LEU A 93 11.63 -19.56 1.52
N PRO A 94 10.62 -19.61 0.62
CA PRO A 94 9.48 -20.47 0.87
C PRO A 94 10.04 -21.88 1.03
N ALA A 95 9.81 -22.49 2.19
CA ALA A 95 9.94 -23.92 2.32
C ALA A 95 9.07 -24.50 1.19
N ALA A 96 9.71 -25.18 0.24
CA ALA A 96 9.01 -25.69 -0.92
C ALA A 96 7.85 -26.55 -0.42
N GLU A 97 6.62 -26.06 -0.56
CA GLU A 97 5.46 -26.91 -0.41
C GLU A 97 5.68 -28.07 -1.39
N PRO A 98 5.74 -29.32 -0.92
CA PRO A 98 6.03 -30.43 -1.80
C PRO A 98 4.85 -30.54 -2.77
N SER A 99 5.06 -30.02 -3.98
CA SER A 99 4.20 -30.32 -5.12
C SER A 99 4.12 -31.85 -5.17
N PRO A 100 2.91 -32.44 -5.09
CA PRO A 100 2.77 -33.87 -4.87
C PRO A 100 3.37 -34.62 -6.05
N ALA A 101 4.54 -35.22 -5.84
CA ALA A 101 5.19 -36.05 -6.82
C ALA A 101 4.27 -37.23 -7.16
N PRO A 102 4.17 -37.62 -8.44
CA PRO A 102 3.14 -38.56 -8.88
C PRO A 102 3.28 -39.92 -8.22
N GLU A 103 2.11 -40.44 -7.87
CA GLU A 103 1.86 -41.71 -7.18
C GLU A 103 2.41 -42.91 -7.99
N ALA A 104 3.46 -43.55 -7.46
CA ALA A 104 3.98 -44.81 -7.97
C ALA A 104 3.39 -45.96 -7.14
N ALA A 105 2.36 -46.62 -7.68
CA ALA A 105 1.67 -47.71 -7.01
C ALA A 105 2.56 -48.96 -6.82
N GLN A 106 2.48 -49.57 -5.64
CA GLN A 106 2.67 -51.01 -5.46
C GLN A 106 1.90 -51.52 -4.23
N SER A 107 1.40 -52.75 -4.34
CA SER A 107 0.13 -53.14 -3.71
C SER A 107 0.22 -53.78 -2.32
N GLU A 108 -0.81 -53.49 -1.52
CA GLU A 108 -1.63 -54.39 -0.68
C GLU A 108 -0.99 -55.60 0.05
N THR A 109 -1.22 -55.68 1.37
CA THR A 109 -1.48 -56.96 2.06
C THR A 109 -2.42 -56.76 3.27
N THR A 110 -3.33 -57.73 3.49
CA THR A 110 -4.43 -57.80 4.48
C THR A 110 -4.05 -58.63 5.75
N GLU A 111 -4.76 -58.63 6.89
CA GLU A 111 -5.99 -57.99 7.40
C GLU A 111 -5.88 -57.81 8.97
N PRO A 112 -6.91 -57.39 9.75
CA PRO A 112 -6.76 -56.87 11.13
C PRO A 112 -7.07 -57.91 12.24
N PRO A 113 -7.15 -57.52 13.54
CA PRO A 113 -8.42 -57.01 14.11
C PRO A 113 -8.32 -55.84 15.13
N ALA A 114 -9.48 -55.24 15.45
CA ALA A 114 -9.69 -54.05 16.30
C ALA A 114 -10.13 -54.43 17.76
N PRO A 115 -10.80 -53.61 18.62
CA PRO A 115 -11.14 -52.16 18.60
C PRO A 115 -10.99 -51.41 19.98
N LYS A 116 -11.56 -50.17 20.06
CA LYS A 116 -11.84 -49.27 21.23
C LYS A 116 -10.84 -48.11 21.42
N ALA A 117 -11.23 -46.87 21.80
CA ALA A 117 -12.54 -46.20 21.86
C ALA A 117 -12.34 -44.66 21.91
N ALA A 118 -13.37 -43.87 21.60
CA ALA A 118 -13.42 -42.40 21.75
C ALA A 118 -14.35 -42.00 22.92
N PRO A 119 -14.65 -40.70 23.15
CA PRO A 119 -13.76 -39.57 23.42
C PRO A 119 -13.97 -39.03 24.86
N ARG A 120 -13.24 -37.99 25.30
CA ARG A 120 -13.60 -37.19 26.50
C ARG A 120 -13.40 -35.68 26.29
N PRO A 121 -14.40 -34.83 26.61
CA PRO A 121 -14.31 -33.38 26.40
C PRO A 121 -14.15 -32.57 27.71
N VAL A 122 -13.92 -31.26 27.54
CA VAL A 122 -14.07 -30.15 28.51
C VAL A 122 -13.07 -30.05 29.67
N VAL A 123 -12.32 -28.93 29.68
CA VAL A 123 -12.13 -28.13 30.90
C VAL A 123 -12.73 -26.75 30.64
N ALA A 124 -13.80 -26.44 31.36
CA ALA A 124 -14.35 -25.10 31.48
C ALA A 124 -14.34 -24.72 32.96
N VAL A 125 -13.69 -23.62 33.27
CA VAL A 125 -13.79 -22.89 34.55
C VAL A 125 -14.17 -21.48 34.12
N ARG A 126 -15.47 -21.15 34.02
CA ARG A 126 -16.46 -20.91 35.09
C ARG A 126 -16.00 -19.82 36.05
N GLY A 127 -16.60 -18.64 35.91
CA GLY A 127 -16.31 -17.44 36.70
C GLY A 127 -17.13 -16.25 36.21
N ASP A 128 -18.39 -16.50 35.84
CA ASP A 128 -19.37 -15.44 35.54
C ASP A 128 -19.87 -14.82 36.86
N ASP A 129 -20.59 -13.70 36.73
CA ASP A 129 -21.35 -12.99 37.76
C ASP A 129 -20.56 -12.10 38.75
N ARG A 130 -20.82 -10.78 38.63
CA ARG A 130 -21.43 -9.89 39.66
C ARG A 130 -20.69 -8.54 39.87
N PRO A 131 -21.39 -7.41 40.11
CA PRO A 131 -22.27 -6.72 39.16
C PRO A 131 -21.97 -5.18 39.13
N GLY A 132 -22.71 -4.41 38.34
CA GLY A 132 -22.56 -2.95 38.30
C GLY A 132 -23.17 -2.19 39.49
N GLN A 133 -22.71 -0.95 39.69
CA GLN A 133 -23.45 0.10 40.40
C GLN A 133 -23.42 1.41 39.61
N LYS A 134 -24.58 2.07 39.51
CA LYS A 134 -24.73 3.45 39.01
C LYS A 134 -25.18 4.35 40.17
N ARG A 135 -24.60 5.55 40.27
CA ARG A 135 -25.22 6.85 40.61
C ARG A 135 -24.09 7.91 40.58
N THR A 136 -24.18 9.02 39.83
CA THR A 136 -25.10 10.16 40.03
C THR A 136 -24.80 10.82 41.39
N GLU A 137 -24.20 12.01 41.47
CA GLU A 137 -24.90 13.29 41.27
C GLU A 137 -23.94 14.49 41.01
N LEU A 138 -24.49 15.55 40.41
CA LEU A 138 -23.97 16.93 40.26
C LEU A 138 -24.44 17.80 41.47
N PRO A 139 -24.37 19.15 41.48
CA PRO A 139 -23.29 20.10 41.15
C PRO A 139 -23.09 21.24 42.21
N SER A 140 -22.04 22.06 42.07
CA SER A 140 -22.05 23.50 42.44
C SER A 140 -20.89 24.20 41.68
N GLN A 141 -21.03 25.21 40.82
CA GLN A 141 -21.81 26.47 40.73
C GLN A 141 -21.14 27.70 41.39
N THR A 142 -21.02 28.77 40.58
CA THR A 142 -20.79 30.21 40.91
C THR A 142 -19.35 30.73 41.13
N GLY A 143 -19.10 31.96 40.64
CA GLY A 143 -17.88 32.75 40.87
C GLY A 143 -17.49 33.69 39.72
N ARG A 144 -18.01 34.93 39.70
CA ARG A 144 -17.59 35.99 38.74
C ARG A 144 -16.49 36.89 39.31
N GLY A 145 -15.74 37.55 38.44
CA GLY A 145 -14.91 38.74 38.72
C GLY A 145 -13.41 38.47 38.48
N ARG A 146 -12.60 39.20 37.71
CA ARG A 146 -12.55 40.55 37.10
C ARG A 146 -11.26 41.25 37.59
N ASP A 147 -10.38 41.55 36.63
CA ASP A 147 -9.27 42.51 36.61
C ASP A 147 -8.14 42.44 37.67
N GLY A 148 -6.94 42.08 37.20
CA GLY A 148 -5.66 42.18 37.93
C GLY A 148 -4.44 41.99 37.00
N LYS A 149 -3.77 43.09 36.66
CA LYS A 149 -2.48 43.19 35.90
C LYS A 149 -1.36 43.55 36.93
N PRO A 150 -0.03 43.34 36.75
CA PRO A 150 0.74 43.25 35.50
C PRO A 150 1.91 42.23 35.39
N GLY A 151 2.43 42.05 34.16
CA GLY A 151 3.89 42.02 33.94
C GLY A 151 4.53 40.73 33.42
N ALA A 152 4.73 40.64 32.10
CA ALA A 152 5.76 39.77 31.50
C ALA A 152 6.27 40.40 30.17
N LYS A 153 7.50 40.92 30.17
CA LYS A 153 8.24 41.26 28.94
C LYS A 153 8.84 39.97 28.38
N GLY A 154 8.58 39.64 27.12
CA GLY A 154 9.19 38.47 26.49
C GLY A 154 8.87 38.32 25.00
N ALA A 155 9.53 39.10 24.15
CA ALA A 155 9.52 38.88 22.70
C ALA A 155 10.77 39.47 22.02
N ILE A 156 11.29 38.72 21.03
CA ILE A 156 12.24 39.11 19.98
C ILE A 156 13.71 39.30 20.44
N GLY A 157 14.52 38.30 20.09
CA GLY A 157 15.98 38.27 20.24
C GLY A 157 16.62 37.22 19.32
N GLY A 158 16.27 37.26 18.01
CA GLY A 158 16.75 36.31 17.00
C GLY A 158 18.20 36.57 16.60
N LYS A 159 19.06 35.57 16.78
CA LYS A 159 20.53 35.68 16.74
C LYS A 159 21.10 35.44 15.33
N ALA A 160 21.72 36.46 14.74
CA ALA A 160 22.56 36.34 13.54
C ALA A 160 24.03 36.66 13.89
N GLY A 161 24.99 35.88 13.36
CA GLY A 161 26.43 36.07 13.61
C GLY A 161 27.15 34.84 14.17
N GLY A 162 27.23 33.77 13.37
CA GLY A 162 28.08 32.60 13.66
C GLY A 162 29.45 32.75 12.99
N LYS A 163 30.53 32.80 13.78
CA LYS A 163 31.91 33.03 13.35
C LYS A 163 32.58 31.76 12.76
N PHE A 164 33.48 31.96 11.79
CA PHE A 164 34.57 31.08 11.34
C PHE A 164 34.22 29.60 11.01
N GLY A 165 34.04 29.32 9.72
CA GLY A 165 34.09 27.97 9.16
C GLY A 165 35.51 27.55 8.80
N ASP A 166 36.31 27.18 9.80
CA ASP A 166 37.62 26.53 9.59
C ASP A 166 37.48 25.03 9.92
N LYS A 167 37.20 24.22 8.90
CA LYS A 167 37.16 22.75 9.04
C LYS A 167 37.51 22.03 7.74
N ALA A 168 38.82 21.88 7.53
CA ALA A 168 39.35 20.93 6.55
C ALA A 168 38.88 19.49 6.84
N GLY A 169 38.80 18.66 5.78
CA GLY A 169 38.91 17.19 5.92
C GLY A 169 37.64 16.37 6.14
N GLY A 170 36.42 16.91 5.98
CA GLY A 170 35.17 16.18 6.31
C GLY A 170 34.59 15.20 5.26
N TRP A 171 35.23 14.99 4.11
CA TRP A 171 34.59 14.38 2.92
C TRP A 171 35.36 13.22 2.27
N ARG A 172 36.07 12.38 3.04
CA ARG A 172 36.72 11.15 2.50
C ARG A 172 36.52 9.87 3.31
N ASP A 173 35.72 9.88 4.38
CA ASP A 173 35.41 8.71 5.21
C ASP A 173 33.90 8.62 5.53
N ARG A 174 33.05 8.57 4.49
CA ARG A 174 31.62 8.25 4.62
C ARG A 174 31.09 7.20 3.63
N GLU A 175 31.94 6.64 2.78
CA GLU A 175 31.69 5.37 2.10
C GLU A 175 32.29 4.17 2.86
N ASP A 176 32.31 4.28 4.20
CA ASP A 176 32.37 3.09 5.05
C ASP A 176 31.12 2.25 4.71
N THR A 177 31.37 1.20 3.93
CA THR A 177 30.33 0.44 3.25
C THR A 177 29.60 -0.37 4.30
N ALA A 178 28.53 0.21 4.85
CA ALA A 178 27.56 -0.51 5.66
C ALA A 178 27.28 -1.86 4.98
N PRO A 179 27.32 -2.98 5.71
CA PRO A 179 27.19 -4.31 5.13
C PRO A 179 25.80 -4.42 4.52
N ARG A 180 25.71 -4.11 3.22
CA ARG A 180 24.48 -4.22 2.46
C ARG A 180 24.12 -5.69 2.49
N GLY A 181 23.02 -6.01 3.17
CA GLY A 181 22.45 -7.36 3.22
C GLY A 181 22.36 -7.96 1.83
N PRO A 182 22.38 -9.30 1.71
CA PRO A 182 22.61 -10.02 0.45
C PRO A 182 21.85 -9.37 -0.69
N ARG A 183 22.60 -8.64 -1.52
CA ARG A 183 22.00 -7.72 -2.48
C ARG A 183 21.42 -8.58 -3.58
N LEU A 184 20.10 -8.55 -3.72
CA LEU A 184 19.44 -9.10 -4.89
C LEU A 184 20.18 -8.58 -6.14
N GLY A 185 20.61 -9.50 -7.00
CA GLY A 185 21.28 -9.17 -8.24
C GLY A 185 20.42 -8.21 -9.06
N GLU A 186 21.04 -7.29 -9.78
CA GLU A 186 20.36 -6.21 -10.51
C GLU A 186 19.21 -6.72 -11.40
N ALA A 187 19.36 -7.92 -11.99
CA ALA A 187 18.31 -8.59 -12.76
C ALA A 187 17.10 -9.04 -11.91
N ALA A 188 17.36 -9.66 -10.74
CA ALA A 188 16.30 -10.10 -9.82
C ALA A 188 15.58 -8.90 -9.19
N PHE A 189 16.30 -7.84 -8.85
CA PHE A 189 15.71 -6.60 -8.32
C PHE A 189 14.80 -5.90 -9.35
N ARG A 190 15.23 -5.84 -10.63
CA ARG A 190 14.38 -5.32 -11.73
C ARG A 190 13.15 -6.18 -11.96
N ALA A 191 13.29 -7.51 -11.97
CA ALA A 191 12.17 -8.43 -12.14
C ALA A 191 11.15 -8.31 -10.99
N GLN A 192 11.63 -8.26 -9.74
CA GLN A 192 10.79 -8.01 -8.56
C GLN A 192 10.02 -6.69 -8.69
N ARG A 193 10.72 -5.59 -9.02
CA ARG A 193 10.10 -4.28 -9.15
C ARG A 193 9.05 -4.24 -10.27
N PHE A 194 9.38 -4.77 -11.44
CA PHE A 194 8.47 -4.83 -12.58
C PHE A 194 7.21 -5.66 -12.26
N ALA A 195 7.38 -6.83 -11.63
CA ALA A 195 6.25 -7.67 -11.22
C ALA A 195 5.34 -6.97 -10.19
N ILE A 196 5.91 -6.22 -9.24
CA ILE A 196 5.13 -5.44 -8.26
C ILE A 196 4.39 -4.27 -8.95
N GLU A 197 5.05 -3.52 -9.84
CA GLU A 197 4.42 -2.42 -10.58
C GLU A 197 3.28 -2.95 -11.47
N ASN A 198 3.51 -4.01 -12.24
CA ASN A 198 2.50 -4.68 -13.07
C ASN A 198 1.33 -5.23 -12.24
N ALA A 199 1.60 -5.90 -11.11
CA ALA A 199 0.56 -6.40 -10.21
C ALA A 199 -0.30 -5.28 -9.61
N GLN A 200 0.30 -4.14 -9.25
CA GLN A 200 -0.45 -2.98 -8.78
C GLN A 200 -1.33 -2.38 -9.88
N ASP A 201 -0.84 -2.27 -11.13
CA ASP A 201 -1.64 -1.78 -12.25
C ASP A 201 -2.76 -2.75 -12.66
N ALA A 202 -2.49 -4.05 -12.62
CA ALA A 202 -3.51 -5.09 -12.79
C ALA A 202 -4.60 -4.98 -11.72
N LEU A 203 -4.23 -4.84 -10.44
CA LEU A 203 -5.20 -4.64 -9.35
C LEU A 203 -6.00 -3.34 -9.50
N ARG A 204 -5.36 -2.23 -9.94
CA ARG A 204 -6.07 -0.97 -10.26
C ARG A 204 -7.06 -1.16 -11.41
N ARG A 205 -6.68 -1.90 -12.45
CA ARG A 205 -7.53 -2.19 -13.62
C ARG A 205 -8.72 -3.09 -13.24
N LEU A 206 -8.48 -4.18 -12.54
CA LEU A 206 -9.52 -5.11 -12.05
C LEU A 206 -10.49 -4.40 -11.09
N ALA A 207 -9.98 -3.57 -10.18
CA ALA A 207 -10.83 -2.75 -9.31
C ALA A 207 -11.68 -1.74 -10.12
N ALA A 208 -11.09 -1.09 -11.13
CA ALA A 208 -11.84 -0.16 -12.00
C ALA A 208 -12.91 -0.87 -12.85
N GLN A 209 -12.66 -2.12 -13.28
CA GLN A 209 -13.65 -2.97 -13.96
C GLN A 209 -14.78 -3.36 -13.01
N ALA A 210 -14.46 -3.90 -11.82
CA ALA A 210 -15.44 -4.29 -10.82
C ALA A 210 -16.31 -3.10 -10.35
N HIS A 211 -15.72 -1.91 -10.12
CA HIS A 211 -16.51 -0.71 -9.82
C HIS A 211 -17.40 -0.25 -11.00
N GLY A 212 -16.97 -0.48 -12.24
CA GLY A 212 -17.79 -0.25 -13.43
C GLY A 212 -19.01 -1.18 -13.48
N GLU A 213 -18.79 -2.47 -13.26
CA GLU A 213 -19.84 -3.50 -13.19
C GLU A 213 -20.83 -3.22 -12.06
N VAL A 214 -20.34 -2.89 -10.86
CA VAL A 214 -21.17 -2.52 -9.70
C VAL A 214 -22.04 -1.29 -9.98
N LEU A 215 -21.52 -0.27 -10.68
CA LEU A 215 -22.33 0.87 -11.11
C LEU A 215 -23.42 0.46 -12.11
N THR A 216 -23.15 -0.48 -13.03
CA THR A 216 -24.19 -1.00 -13.94
C THR A 216 -25.22 -1.87 -13.24
N GLN A 217 -24.81 -2.71 -12.27
CA GLN A 217 -25.73 -3.50 -11.44
C GLN A 217 -26.66 -2.60 -10.63
N LEU A 218 -26.14 -1.53 -10.03
CA LEU A 218 -26.92 -0.53 -9.30
C LEU A 218 -27.94 0.20 -10.20
N LEU A 219 -27.57 0.53 -11.44
CA LEU A 219 -28.52 1.11 -12.39
C LEU A 219 -29.61 0.11 -12.81
N HIS A 220 -29.24 -1.17 -13.00
CA HIS A 220 -30.20 -2.20 -13.37
C HIS A 220 -31.15 -2.55 -12.22
N ALA A 221 -30.66 -2.59 -10.98
CA ALA A 221 -31.48 -2.70 -9.78
C ALA A 221 -32.51 -1.55 -9.71
N TRP A 222 -32.11 -0.31 -10.04
CA TRP A 222 -33.03 0.83 -10.07
C TRP A 222 -34.03 0.76 -11.24
N GLU A 223 -33.59 0.36 -12.44
CA GLU A 223 -34.44 0.11 -13.62
C GLU A 223 -35.51 -0.94 -13.33
N LYS A 224 -35.14 -2.05 -12.68
CA LYS A 224 -36.05 -3.15 -12.31
C LYS A 224 -36.81 -2.95 -11.01
N ARG A 225 -36.47 -1.91 -10.22
CA ARG A 225 -36.95 -1.71 -8.83
C ARG A 225 -36.70 -2.93 -7.95
N ASP A 226 -35.60 -3.63 -8.18
CA ASP A 226 -35.23 -4.83 -7.45
C ASP A 226 -34.24 -4.50 -6.30
N PRO A 227 -34.68 -4.54 -5.03
CA PRO A 227 -33.81 -4.29 -3.90
C PRO A 227 -32.82 -5.42 -3.60
N GLU A 228 -33.04 -6.65 -4.11
CA GLU A 228 -32.16 -7.80 -3.89
C GLU A 228 -30.90 -7.70 -4.76
N GLN A 229 -31.02 -7.12 -5.96
CA GLN A 229 -29.89 -6.85 -6.86
C GLN A 229 -28.99 -5.69 -6.42
N MET A 230 -29.30 -4.99 -5.31
CA MET A 230 -28.45 -3.90 -4.80
C MET A 230 -27.08 -4.41 -4.32
N PRO A 231 -25.95 -3.96 -4.89
CA PRO A 231 -24.63 -4.42 -4.49
C PRO A 231 -24.29 -4.17 -3.02
N THR A 232 -23.30 -4.90 -2.48
CA THR A 232 -22.82 -4.70 -1.11
C THR A 232 -22.15 -3.33 -0.95
N ALA A 233 -22.18 -2.76 0.26
CA ALA A 233 -21.59 -1.43 0.50
C ALA A 233 -20.09 -1.38 0.14
N GLN A 234 -19.37 -2.48 0.41
CA GLN A 234 -17.95 -2.65 0.08
C GLN A 234 -17.69 -2.68 -1.43
N ALA A 235 -18.61 -3.25 -2.22
CA ALA A 235 -18.51 -3.27 -3.68
C ALA A 235 -18.77 -1.90 -4.30
N ILE A 236 -19.74 -1.14 -3.76
CA ILE A 236 -20.07 0.22 -4.22
C ILE A 236 -18.90 1.17 -3.98
N GLY A 237 -18.29 1.14 -2.79
CA GLY A 237 -17.06 1.86 -2.51
C GLY A 237 -16.87 2.21 -1.03
N SER A 238 -15.62 2.45 -0.64
CA SER A 238 -15.23 2.70 0.77
C SER A 238 -15.83 3.97 1.40
N LYS A 239 -16.38 4.88 0.60
CA LYS A 239 -17.06 6.09 1.08
C LYS A 239 -18.51 5.85 1.50
N LEU A 240 -19.14 4.76 1.08
CA LEU A 240 -20.54 4.47 1.39
C LEU A 240 -20.64 3.70 2.72
N ASN A 241 -21.34 4.28 3.69
CA ASN A 241 -21.66 3.61 4.95
C ASN A 241 -22.78 2.56 4.71
N PRO A 242 -22.74 1.38 5.37
CA PRO A 242 -23.87 0.43 5.38
C PRO A 242 -25.25 1.06 5.62
N VAL A 243 -25.36 2.08 6.47
CA VAL A 243 -26.62 2.82 6.73
C VAL A 243 -27.11 3.57 5.49
N GLN A 244 -26.20 4.16 4.71
CA GLN A 244 -26.54 4.83 3.45
C GLN A 244 -26.97 3.80 2.40
N ARG A 245 -26.30 2.64 2.33
CA ARG A 245 -26.73 1.52 1.46
C ARG A 245 -28.15 1.07 1.80
N THR A 246 -28.50 0.93 3.08
CA THR A 246 -29.88 0.57 3.48
C THR A 246 -30.90 1.64 3.11
N GLN A 247 -30.54 2.93 3.17
CA GLN A 247 -31.41 4.03 2.71
C GLN A 247 -31.64 3.95 1.20
N TRP A 248 -30.63 3.58 0.41
CA TRP A 248 -30.77 3.36 -1.04
C TRP A 248 -31.70 2.18 -1.33
N THR A 249 -31.53 1.06 -0.64
CA THR A 249 -32.40 -0.13 -0.79
C THR A 249 -33.86 0.20 -0.42
N GLN A 250 -34.07 0.96 0.67
CA GLN A 250 -35.40 1.42 1.09
C GLN A 250 -36.05 2.37 0.05
N ALA A 251 -35.30 3.37 -0.42
CA ALA A 251 -35.77 4.32 -1.44
C ALA A 251 -36.17 3.63 -2.75
N LEU A 252 -35.42 2.60 -3.14
CA LEU A 252 -35.65 1.81 -4.34
C LEU A 252 -36.85 0.84 -4.20
N SER A 253 -37.12 0.35 -2.99
CA SER A 253 -38.32 -0.45 -2.67
C SER A 253 -39.62 0.37 -2.55
N ALA A 254 -39.51 1.70 -2.45
CA ALA A 254 -40.67 2.59 -2.31
C ALA A 254 -41.31 2.93 -3.66
N SER A 255 -42.61 3.28 -3.64
CA SER A 255 -43.30 3.77 -4.84
C SER A 255 -42.74 5.13 -5.31
N PRO A 256 -42.58 5.34 -6.63
CA PRO A 256 -41.99 6.56 -7.17
C PRO A 256 -42.83 7.79 -6.83
N SER A 257 -42.21 8.78 -6.21
CA SER A 257 -42.87 10.03 -5.80
C SER A 257 -41.94 11.25 -5.75
N ALA A 258 -40.61 11.05 -5.78
CA ALA A 258 -39.65 12.13 -5.69
C ALA A 258 -39.28 12.72 -7.08
N ASP A 259 -39.14 14.04 -7.15
CA ASP A 259 -38.47 14.72 -8.25
C ASP A 259 -36.95 14.66 -8.06
N ALA A 260 -36.27 13.86 -8.89
CA ALA A 260 -34.82 13.70 -8.86
C ALA A 260 -34.04 14.94 -9.34
N THR A 261 -34.69 15.93 -9.96
CA THR A 261 -34.01 17.03 -10.66
C THR A 261 -33.09 17.83 -9.73
N GLN A 262 -33.56 18.19 -8.53
CA GLN A 262 -32.75 18.93 -7.56
C GLN A 262 -31.65 18.07 -6.94
N ALA A 263 -31.91 16.79 -6.67
CA ALA A 263 -30.93 15.86 -6.11
C ALA A 263 -29.77 15.59 -7.08
N LEU A 264 -30.07 15.33 -8.35
CA LEU A 264 -29.07 15.19 -9.43
C LEU A 264 -28.21 16.45 -9.56
N LEU A 265 -28.82 17.64 -9.52
CA LEU A 265 -28.08 18.91 -9.56
C LEU A 265 -27.13 19.10 -8.37
N ARG A 266 -27.54 18.70 -7.15
CA ARG A 266 -26.65 18.70 -5.97
C ARG A 266 -25.49 17.73 -6.17
N MET A 267 -25.73 16.52 -6.68
CA MET A 267 -24.68 15.55 -6.98
C MET A 267 -23.72 16.03 -8.08
N GLU A 268 -24.22 16.66 -9.14
CA GLU A 268 -23.39 17.23 -10.23
C GLU A 268 -22.53 18.41 -9.74
N VAL A 269 -23.05 19.21 -8.80
CA VAL A 269 -22.26 20.26 -8.11
C VAL A 269 -21.21 19.64 -7.19
N ALA A 270 -21.53 18.59 -6.44
CA ALA A 270 -20.58 17.88 -5.57
C ALA A 270 -19.48 17.15 -6.35
N ALA A 271 -19.81 16.61 -7.52
CA ALA A 271 -18.89 15.94 -8.45
C ALA A 271 -18.11 16.90 -9.37
N GLU A 272 -18.43 18.21 -9.36
CA GLU A 272 -17.86 19.25 -10.23
C GLU A 272 -17.99 18.94 -11.74
N LEU A 273 -19.04 18.21 -12.13
CA LEU A 273 -19.28 17.81 -13.51
C LEU A 273 -19.94 18.95 -14.33
N PRO A 274 -19.75 18.98 -15.67
CA PRO A 274 -20.49 19.88 -16.54
C PRO A 274 -21.98 19.50 -16.57
N THR A 275 -22.86 20.45 -16.28
CA THR A 275 -24.31 20.25 -16.39
C THR A 275 -24.78 20.36 -17.84
N PRO A 276 -25.74 19.53 -18.30
CA PRO A 276 -26.39 19.72 -19.59
C PRO A 276 -27.02 21.11 -19.72
N ALA A 277 -27.04 21.67 -20.94
CA ALA A 277 -27.52 23.03 -21.21
C ALA A 277 -28.91 23.31 -20.62
N ALA A 278 -29.84 22.34 -20.74
CA ALA A 278 -31.20 22.42 -20.22
C ALA A 278 -31.30 22.60 -18.68
N HIS A 279 -30.22 22.33 -17.93
CA HIS A 279 -30.19 22.42 -16.47
C HIS A 279 -29.24 23.49 -15.94
N MET A 280 -28.61 24.29 -16.82
CA MET A 280 -27.66 25.34 -16.41
C MET A 280 -28.29 26.41 -15.52
N ASP A 281 -29.52 26.84 -15.82
CA ASP A 281 -30.22 27.84 -15.02
C ASP A 281 -30.66 27.29 -13.66
N ALA A 282 -31.13 26.04 -13.62
CA ALA A 282 -31.44 25.34 -12.37
C ALA A 282 -30.19 25.18 -11.48
N ARG A 283 -29.00 24.93 -12.05
CA ARG A 283 -27.73 24.91 -11.32
C ARG A 283 -27.37 26.28 -10.75
N ARG A 284 -27.50 27.35 -11.54
CA ARG A 284 -27.25 28.74 -11.08
C ARG A 284 -28.19 29.10 -9.92
N ALA A 285 -29.48 28.76 -10.04
CA ALA A 285 -30.45 28.97 -8.98
C ALA A 285 -30.11 28.19 -7.70
N LEU A 286 -29.70 26.91 -7.81
CA LEU A 286 -29.23 26.10 -6.69
C LEU A 286 -27.99 26.74 -6.01
N GLN A 287 -27.02 27.22 -6.78
CA GLN A 287 -25.83 27.88 -6.23
C GLN A 287 -26.19 29.15 -5.44
N LEU A 288 -27.13 29.96 -5.92
CA LEU A 288 -27.65 31.12 -5.19
C LEU A 288 -28.40 30.70 -3.90
N GLN A 289 -29.19 29.62 -3.94
CA GLN A 289 -29.85 29.08 -2.74
C GLN A 289 -28.83 28.62 -1.68
N LEU A 290 -27.75 27.94 -2.09
CA LEU A 290 -26.69 27.51 -1.16
C LEU A 290 -25.93 28.70 -0.55
N LEU A 291 -25.75 29.80 -1.30
CA LEU A 291 -25.15 31.03 -0.76
C LEU A 291 -26.06 31.73 0.27
N THR A 292 -27.39 31.66 0.12
CA THR A 292 -28.32 32.24 1.10
C THR A 292 -28.47 31.36 2.36
N ARG A 293 -28.33 30.04 2.25
CA ARG A 293 -28.52 29.08 3.35
C ARG A 293 -27.20 28.55 3.91
N ARG A 294 -26.44 29.44 4.58
CA ARG A 294 -25.10 29.14 5.13
C ARG A 294 -25.01 27.98 6.15
N ASN A 295 -26.14 27.53 6.71
CA ASN A 295 -26.20 26.43 7.67
C ASN A 295 -26.69 25.09 7.06
N ASP A 296 -27.14 25.07 5.80
CA ASP A 296 -27.56 23.82 5.16
C ASP A 296 -26.33 22.95 4.84
N PRO A 297 -26.43 21.61 4.96
CA PRO A 297 -25.31 20.71 4.68
C PRO A 297 -24.88 20.82 3.22
N THR A 298 -23.56 20.86 2.99
CA THR A 298 -23.00 21.04 1.66
C THR A 298 -23.34 19.84 0.76
N PRO A 299 -23.43 20.03 -0.58
CA PRO A 299 -23.66 18.91 -1.51
C PRO A 299 -22.63 17.77 -1.36
N GLN A 300 -21.38 18.10 -1.00
CA GLN A 300 -20.33 17.11 -0.72
C GLN A 300 -20.58 16.25 0.54
N MET A 301 -21.40 16.70 1.49
CA MET A 301 -21.82 15.91 2.66
C MET A 301 -23.13 15.14 2.42
N THR A 302 -23.96 15.60 1.47
CA THR A 302 -25.32 15.09 1.25
C THR A 302 -25.48 14.21 0.02
N TRP A 303 -24.47 14.10 -0.85
CA TRP A 303 -24.55 13.33 -2.10
C TRP A 303 -25.11 11.90 -1.95
N ALA A 304 -24.86 11.22 -0.82
CA ALA A 304 -25.40 9.88 -0.58
C ALA A 304 -26.90 9.90 -0.24
N ALA A 305 -27.39 10.92 0.45
CA ALA A 305 -28.82 11.13 0.65
C ALA A 305 -29.50 11.64 -0.63
N ASP A 306 -28.82 12.50 -1.39
CA ASP A 306 -29.28 12.97 -2.70
C ASP A 306 -29.40 11.77 -3.67
N ALA A 307 -28.45 10.84 -3.69
CA ALA A 307 -28.55 9.59 -4.46
C ALA A 307 -29.77 8.73 -4.06
N ALA A 308 -30.09 8.67 -2.76
CA ALA A 308 -31.31 8.00 -2.29
C ALA A 308 -32.59 8.64 -2.87
N GLN A 309 -32.64 9.97 -2.95
CA GLN A 309 -33.75 10.71 -3.57
C GLN A 309 -33.84 10.52 -5.10
N VAL A 310 -32.74 10.14 -5.76
CA VAL A 310 -32.79 9.72 -7.17
C VAL A 310 -33.39 8.30 -7.29
N PHE A 311 -33.01 7.37 -6.41
CA PHE A 311 -33.56 6.00 -6.45
C PHE A 311 -35.07 5.92 -6.16
N SER A 312 -35.62 6.85 -5.35
CA SER A 312 -37.07 6.99 -5.10
C SER A 312 -37.86 7.68 -6.23
N SER A 313 -37.21 8.02 -7.35
CA SER A 313 -37.85 8.57 -8.54
C SER A 313 -38.12 7.49 -9.61
N ALA A 314 -38.81 7.88 -10.68
CA ALA A 314 -38.97 7.03 -11.87
C ALA A 314 -37.64 6.86 -12.61
N TYR A 315 -37.35 5.65 -13.07
CA TYR A 315 -36.17 5.42 -13.92
C TYR A 315 -36.33 6.18 -15.24
N ASP A 316 -35.29 6.95 -15.59
CA ASP A 316 -35.11 7.59 -16.88
C ASP A 316 -33.66 7.40 -17.31
N GLU A 317 -33.44 7.11 -18.59
CA GLU A 317 -32.12 6.76 -19.12
C GLU A 317 -31.17 7.97 -19.09
N ALA A 318 -31.67 9.19 -19.35
CA ALA A 318 -30.85 10.40 -19.32
C ALA A 318 -30.39 10.71 -17.89
N ASN A 319 -31.29 10.62 -16.91
CA ASN A 319 -31.00 10.75 -15.49
C ASN A 319 -30.08 9.62 -14.98
N GLY A 320 -30.24 8.38 -15.45
CA GLY A 320 -29.35 7.26 -15.13
C GLY A 320 -27.91 7.50 -15.57
N ARG A 321 -27.69 7.97 -16.81
CA ARG A 321 -26.36 8.35 -17.31
C ARG A 321 -25.73 9.49 -16.50
N ARG A 322 -26.52 10.50 -16.09
CA ARG A 322 -26.07 11.60 -15.22
C ARG A 322 -25.68 11.09 -13.84
N LEU A 323 -26.52 10.28 -13.19
CA LEU A 323 -26.26 9.66 -11.90
C LEU A 323 -24.97 8.81 -11.92
N GLN A 324 -24.80 7.98 -12.95
CA GLN A 324 -23.61 7.16 -13.15
C GLN A 324 -22.34 8.02 -13.23
N SER A 325 -22.40 9.12 -13.97
CA SER A 325 -21.27 10.04 -14.12
C SER A 325 -20.88 10.70 -12.79
N ALA A 326 -21.87 11.13 -11.99
CA ALA A 326 -21.65 11.72 -10.68
C ALA A 326 -21.12 10.70 -9.66
N LEU A 327 -21.75 9.53 -9.53
CA LEU A 327 -21.31 8.47 -8.63
C LEU A 327 -19.88 8.00 -8.94
N LYS A 328 -19.51 7.86 -10.22
CA LYS A 328 -18.15 7.48 -10.65
C LYS A 328 -17.07 8.46 -10.16
N VAL A 329 -17.39 9.75 -10.00
CA VAL A 329 -16.47 10.74 -9.43
C VAL A 329 -16.52 10.72 -7.90
N LEU A 330 -17.73 10.71 -7.32
CA LEU A 330 -17.95 10.80 -5.87
C LEU A 330 -17.42 9.59 -5.10
N LEU A 331 -17.45 8.39 -5.70
CA LEU A 331 -16.92 7.16 -5.12
C LEU A 331 -15.39 7.01 -5.28
N LYS A 332 -14.76 7.86 -6.12
CA LYS A 332 -13.30 7.83 -6.39
C LYS A 332 -12.51 8.91 -5.64
N ARG A 333 -13.14 10.05 -5.32
CA ARG A 333 -12.66 11.01 -4.30
C ARG A 333 -12.64 10.34 -2.92
#